data_AF-A0A2I1DMM6-F1
#
_entry.id   AF-A0A2I1DMM6-F1
#
_cell.length_a   1.000
_cell.length_b   1.000
_cell.length_c   1.000
_cell.angle_alpha   90.00
_cell.angle_beta   90.00
_cell.angle_gamma   90.00
#
_symmetry.space_group_name_H-M   'P 1'
#
loop_
_entity.id
_entity.type
_entity.pdbx_description
1 polymer ?
#
loop_
_entity_poly.entity_id
_entity_poly.type
_entity_poly.pdbx_seq_one_letter_code
_entity_poly.pdbx_strand_id
1 'polypeptide(L)'
;MPLTQFSDPQWLKDNAFQALAEISSLLTQNENAGREALIRTLEFRSVLDGYQAIITALVQRAGLYPYTSNPENLSTTDLLNFEFHKVVGLNEIVLHSVQGQVYRALLDGANVILSAPTSFGKSLLIDAMVASRRYARIVVIVPTIALIDETRRRLSERFSPEFKIM
;
A
#
# COMPACT_ATOMS: atom_id res chain seq x y z
N MET A 1 -24.56 5.42 -5.65
CA MET A 1 -25.24 5.32 -4.34
C MET A 1 -24.42 6.07 -3.28
N PRO A 2 -24.94 6.38 -2.07
CA PRO A 2 -24.10 6.95 -1.01
C PRO A 2 -23.03 5.94 -0.56
N LEU A 3 -21.79 6.40 -0.40
CA LEU A 3 -20.62 5.60 0.05
C LEU A 3 -20.80 4.89 1.41
N THR A 4 -21.89 5.18 2.13
CA THR A 4 -22.22 4.62 3.44
C THR A 4 -22.61 3.15 3.39
N GLN A 5 -23.17 2.66 2.27
CA GLN A 5 -23.61 1.27 2.15
C GLN A 5 -22.45 0.27 2.11
N PHE A 6 -21.29 0.68 1.60
CA PHE A 6 -20.06 -0.14 1.59
C PHE A 6 -19.45 -0.38 2.97
N SER A 7 -20.00 0.26 4.01
CA SER A 7 -19.59 0.09 5.41
C SER A 7 -20.63 -0.68 6.24
N ASP A 8 -21.74 -1.14 5.63
CA ASP A 8 -22.77 -1.92 6.30
C ASP A 8 -22.56 -3.43 6.03
N PRO A 9 -22.12 -4.22 7.02
CA PRO A 9 -21.84 -5.64 6.83
C PRO A 9 -23.10 -6.46 6.50
N GLN A 10 -24.28 -6.07 7.00
CA GLN A 10 -25.52 -6.80 6.69
C GLN A 10 -25.92 -6.57 5.25
N TRP A 11 -25.87 -5.31 4.79
CA TRP A 11 -26.14 -5.01 3.39
C TRP A 11 -25.13 -5.67 2.43
N LEU A 12 -23.84 -5.66 2.77
CA LEU A 12 -22.79 -6.33 1.99
C LEU A 12 -23.03 -7.84 1.87
N LYS A 13 -23.50 -8.49 2.94
CA LYS A 13 -23.82 -9.93 2.90
C LYS A 13 -24.87 -10.26 1.87
N ASP A 14 -25.90 -9.43 1.78
CA ASP A 14 -27.03 -9.65 0.89
C ASP A 14 -26.77 -9.14 -0.55
N ASN A 15 -25.78 -8.24 -0.74
CA ASN A 15 -25.54 -7.54 -2.00
C ASN A 15 -24.08 -7.58 -2.49
N ALA A 16 -23.28 -8.55 -2.04
CA ALA A 16 -21.84 -8.60 -2.29
C ALA A 16 -21.43 -8.41 -3.76
N PHE A 17 -22.06 -9.15 -4.69
CA PHE A 17 -21.77 -9.00 -6.12
C PHE A 17 -22.08 -7.60 -6.63
N GLN A 18 -23.25 -7.06 -6.28
CA GLN A 18 -23.67 -5.71 -6.70
C GLN A 18 -22.72 -4.65 -6.15
N ALA A 19 -22.30 -4.77 -4.90
CA ALA A 19 -21.33 -3.87 -4.28
C ALA A 19 -19.99 -3.88 -5.04
N LEU A 20 -19.45 -5.07 -5.33
CA LEU A 20 -18.19 -5.20 -6.07
C LEU A 20 -18.30 -4.70 -7.52
N ALA A 21 -19.45 -4.92 -8.17
CA ALA A 21 -19.72 -4.39 -9.50
C ALA A 21 -19.81 -2.85 -9.51
N GLU A 22 -20.46 -2.26 -8.51
CA GLU A 22 -20.51 -0.79 -8.35
C GLU A 22 -19.11 -0.23 -8.08
N ILE A 23 -18.32 -0.87 -7.22
CA ILE A 23 -16.91 -0.49 -6.98
C ILE A 23 -16.11 -0.52 -8.28
N SER A 24 -16.27 -1.56 -9.11
CA SER A 24 -15.60 -1.64 -10.43
C SER A 24 -15.96 -0.47 -11.34
N SER A 25 -17.24 -0.09 -11.37
CA SER A 25 -17.73 1.07 -12.12
C SER A 25 -17.15 2.37 -11.57
N LEU A 26 -17.15 2.54 -10.24
CA LEU A 26 -16.58 3.71 -9.56
C LEU A 26 -15.08 3.83 -9.84
N LEU A 27 -14.31 2.74 -9.81
CA LEU A 27 -12.88 2.76 -10.16
C LEU A 27 -12.62 3.25 -11.59
N THR A 28 -13.61 3.18 -12.48
CA THR A 28 -13.50 3.73 -13.85
C THR A 28 -13.89 5.20 -13.91
N GLN A 29 -14.96 5.59 -13.21
CA GLN A 29 -15.52 6.94 -13.29
C GLN A 29 -14.81 7.95 -12.37
N ASN A 30 -14.44 7.51 -11.17
CA ASN A 30 -13.78 8.27 -10.14
C ASN A 30 -12.92 7.33 -9.29
N GLU A 31 -11.65 7.20 -9.67
CA GLU A 31 -10.72 6.25 -9.05
C GLU A 31 -10.67 6.42 -7.52
N ASN A 32 -10.62 7.66 -7.02
CA ASN A 32 -10.55 7.92 -5.58
C ASN A 32 -11.78 7.41 -4.84
N ALA A 33 -12.98 7.66 -5.37
CA ALA A 33 -14.22 7.17 -4.77
C ALA A 33 -14.31 5.63 -4.83
N GLY A 34 -13.87 5.02 -5.94
CA GLY A 34 -13.82 3.57 -6.09
C GLY A 34 -12.83 2.91 -5.13
N ARG A 35 -11.64 3.50 -4.94
CA ARG A 35 -10.62 3.04 -3.98
C ARG A 35 -11.15 3.12 -2.55
N GLU A 36 -11.78 4.23 -2.19
CA GLU A 36 -12.37 4.42 -0.86
C GLU A 36 -13.47 3.39 -0.58
N ALA A 37 -14.40 3.19 -1.53
CA ALA A 37 -15.45 2.18 -1.42
C ALA A 37 -14.86 0.77 -1.27
N LEU A 38 -13.84 0.43 -2.06
CA LEU A 38 -13.14 -0.84 -1.96
C LEU A 38 -12.50 -1.01 -0.59
N ILE A 39 -11.72 -0.04 -0.08
CA ILE A 39 -11.08 -0.12 1.23
C ILE A 39 -12.11 -0.38 2.33
N ARG A 40 -13.23 0.33 2.32
CA ARG A 40 -14.33 0.13 3.29
C ARG A 40 -14.93 -1.27 3.21
N THR A 41 -15.19 -1.74 2.00
CA THR A 41 -15.73 -3.11 1.79
C THR A 41 -14.72 -4.18 2.24
N LEU A 42 -13.42 -3.94 2.06
CA LEU A 42 -12.35 -4.85 2.49
C LEU A 42 -12.20 -4.95 4.02
N GLU A 43 -12.75 -4.03 4.80
CA GLU A 43 -12.84 -4.14 6.27
C GLU A 43 -13.69 -5.35 6.69
N PHE A 44 -14.69 -5.70 5.87
CA PHE A 44 -15.65 -6.78 6.11
C PHE A 44 -15.39 -8.01 5.21
N ARG A 45 -14.11 -8.32 4.95
CA ARG A 45 -13.69 -9.42 4.04
C ARG A 45 -14.39 -10.76 4.27
N SER A 46 -14.63 -11.13 5.53
CA SER A 46 -15.29 -12.40 5.89
C SER A 46 -16.72 -12.50 5.36
N VAL A 47 -17.38 -11.36 5.10
CA VAL A 47 -18.72 -11.32 4.53
C VAL A 47 -18.70 -11.53 3.01
N LEU A 48 -17.53 -11.40 2.38
CA LEU A 48 -17.34 -11.50 0.94
C LEU A 48 -16.76 -12.86 0.51
N ASP A 49 -16.90 -13.88 1.35
CA ASP A 49 -16.45 -15.23 1.03
C ASP A 49 -17.12 -15.74 -0.26
N GLY A 50 -16.32 -16.39 -1.12
CA GLY A 50 -16.72 -16.78 -2.47
C GLY A 50 -16.45 -15.74 -3.56
N TYR A 51 -16.15 -14.49 -3.22
CA TYR A 51 -15.85 -13.42 -4.20
C TYR A 51 -14.35 -13.11 -4.37
N GLN A 52 -13.47 -13.98 -3.85
CA GLN A 52 -12.03 -13.73 -3.79
C GLN A 52 -11.39 -13.39 -5.15
N ALA A 53 -11.82 -14.03 -6.23
CA ALA A 53 -11.33 -13.71 -7.58
C ALA A 53 -11.66 -12.26 -8.00
N ILE A 54 -12.88 -11.79 -7.71
CA ILE A 54 -13.32 -10.42 -8.02
C ILE A 54 -12.59 -9.43 -7.12
N ILE A 55 -12.46 -9.73 -5.82
CA ILE A 55 -11.74 -8.90 -4.85
C ILE A 55 -10.28 -8.73 -5.29
N THR A 56 -9.60 -9.82 -5.63
CA THR A 56 -8.22 -9.79 -6.12
C THR A 56 -8.08 -8.92 -7.36
N ALA A 57 -8.97 -9.09 -8.35
CA ALA A 57 -8.94 -8.28 -9.57
C ALA A 57 -9.16 -6.78 -9.27
N LEU A 58 -10.06 -6.44 -8.36
CA LEU A 58 -10.31 -5.06 -7.96
C LEU A 58 -9.14 -4.47 -7.16
N VAL A 59 -8.52 -5.23 -6.26
CA VAL A 59 -7.34 -4.83 -5.49
C VAL A 59 -6.15 -4.55 -6.41
N GLN A 60 -5.89 -5.46 -7.37
CA GLN A 60 -4.85 -5.31 -8.38
C GLN A 60 -5.10 -4.07 -9.24
N ARG A 61 -6.33 -3.91 -9.75
CA ARG A 61 -6.73 -2.74 -10.55
C ARG A 61 -6.58 -1.43 -9.79
N ALA A 62 -6.97 -1.41 -8.52
CA ALA A 62 -6.87 -0.25 -7.66
C ALA A 62 -5.43 -0.02 -7.14
N GLY A 63 -4.46 -0.90 -7.43
CA GLY A 63 -3.11 -0.79 -6.90
C GLY A 63 -3.05 -0.84 -5.37
N LEU A 64 -3.99 -1.56 -4.75
CA LEU A 64 -4.13 -1.75 -3.31
C LEU A 64 -3.43 -3.02 -2.82
N TYR A 65 -2.27 -3.35 -3.38
CA TYR A 65 -1.52 -4.57 -3.10
C TYR A 65 -1.33 -4.94 -1.61
N PRO A 66 -1.17 -3.99 -0.66
CA PRO A 66 -1.10 -4.32 0.76
C PRO A 66 -2.34 -5.05 1.31
N TYR A 67 -3.47 -4.95 0.61
CA TYR A 67 -4.70 -5.65 0.95
C TYR A 67 -4.78 -7.05 0.32
N THR A 68 -3.69 -7.62 -0.19
CA THR A 68 -3.71 -8.99 -0.71
C THR A 68 -3.54 -9.97 0.46
N SER A 69 -4.60 -10.69 0.84
CA SER A 69 -4.57 -11.58 2.03
C SER A 69 -3.87 -12.92 1.78
N ASN A 70 -4.07 -13.52 0.61
CA ASN A 70 -3.60 -14.88 0.30
C ASN A 70 -2.75 -14.88 -0.99
N PRO A 71 -1.53 -14.32 -0.97
CA PRO A 71 -0.67 -14.23 -2.16
C PRO A 71 -0.39 -15.59 -2.82
N GLU A 72 -0.37 -16.68 -2.04
CA GLU A 72 -0.14 -18.05 -2.49
C GLU A 72 -1.25 -18.60 -3.41
N ASN A 73 -2.45 -18.02 -3.34
CA ASN A 73 -3.60 -18.41 -4.14
C ASN A 73 -3.76 -17.54 -5.41
N LEU A 74 -2.83 -16.61 -5.65
CA LEU A 74 -2.86 -15.76 -6.83
C LEU A 74 -2.51 -16.54 -8.10
N SER A 75 -3.07 -16.09 -9.23
CA SER A 75 -2.57 -16.52 -10.54
C SER A 75 -1.09 -16.12 -10.69
N THR A 76 -0.34 -16.79 -11.58
CA THR A 76 1.06 -16.44 -11.82
C THR A 76 1.24 -14.97 -12.20
N THR A 77 0.33 -14.41 -12.99
CA THR A 77 0.36 -13.00 -13.39
C THR A 77 0.09 -12.07 -12.22
N ASP A 78 -0.91 -12.37 -11.40
CA ASP A 78 -1.22 -11.55 -10.22
C ASP A 78 -0.14 -11.63 -9.15
N LEU A 79 0.46 -12.81 -8.98
CA LEU A 79 1.60 -13.03 -8.09
C LEU A 79 2.81 -12.23 -8.56
N LEU A 80 3.15 -12.26 -9.85
CA LEU A 80 4.23 -11.44 -10.40
C LEU A 80 4.01 -9.95 -10.13
N ASN A 81 2.79 -9.46 -10.35
CA ASN A 81 2.42 -8.07 -10.06
C ASN A 81 2.51 -7.75 -8.57
N PHE A 82 2.12 -8.67 -7.70
CA PHE A 82 2.21 -8.51 -6.24
C PHE A 82 3.67 -8.47 -5.76
N GLU A 83 4.51 -9.41 -6.20
CA GLU A 83 5.94 -9.46 -5.88
C GLU A 83 6.67 -8.20 -6.36
N PHE A 84 6.29 -7.64 -7.51
CA PHE A 84 6.85 -6.38 -8.02
C PHE A 84 6.63 -5.18 -7.09
N HIS A 85 5.66 -5.26 -6.19
CA HIS A 85 5.38 -4.22 -5.20
C HIS A 85 5.96 -4.51 -3.81
N LYS A 86 6.66 -5.64 -3.61
CA LYS A 86 7.40 -5.89 -2.37
C LYS A 86 8.66 -5.04 -2.28
N VAL A 87 9.03 -4.72 -1.05
CA VAL A 87 10.25 -3.95 -0.75
C VAL A 87 11.43 -4.89 -0.54
N VAL A 88 12.55 -4.57 -1.19
CA VAL A 88 13.81 -5.30 -0.99
C VAL A 88 14.35 -4.99 0.41
N GLY A 89 14.65 -6.02 1.18
CA GLY A 89 15.23 -5.90 2.53
C GLY A 89 14.22 -5.65 3.65
N LEU A 90 12.92 -5.51 3.34
CA LEU A 90 11.84 -5.51 4.34
C LEU A 90 10.84 -6.62 4.02
N ASN A 91 11.05 -7.79 4.63
CA ASN A 91 10.11 -8.89 4.52
C ASN A 91 8.71 -8.42 4.94
N GLU A 92 7.70 -8.91 4.22
CA GLU A 92 6.26 -8.62 4.46
C GLU A 92 5.76 -7.21 4.11
N ILE A 93 6.65 -6.27 3.74
CA ILE A 93 6.19 -4.96 3.27
C ILE A 93 5.87 -5.01 1.78
N VAL A 94 4.60 -4.77 1.47
CA VAL A 94 4.07 -4.56 0.13
C VAL A 94 3.65 -3.10 0.00
N LEU A 95 3.98 -2.46 -1.11
CA LEU A 95 3.65 -1.07 -1.38
C LEU A 95 2.36 -0.96 -2.19
N HIS A 96 1.63 0.15 -1.99
CA HIS A 96 0.64 0.59 -2.97
C HIS A 96 1.32 0.88 -4.32
N SER A 97 0.56 0.85 -5.42
CA SER A 97 1.09 1.10 -6.77
C SER A 97 1.88 2.40 -6.86
N VAL A 98 1.32 3.51 -6.34
CA VAL A 98 1.96 4.84 -6.38
C VAL A 98 3.22 4.88 -5.51
N GLN A 99 3.21 4.25 -4.34
CA GLN A 99 4.41 4.12 -3.51
C GLN A 99 5.49 3.30 -4.22
N GLY A 100 5.13 2.19 -4.86
CA GLY A 100 6.04 1.35 -5.63
C GLY A 100 6.67 2.10 -6.81
N GLN A 101 5.91 2.95 -7.50
CA GLN A 101 6.43 3.82 -8.56
C GLN A 101 7.50 4.78 -8.01
N VAL A 102 7.23 5.44 -6.89
CA VAL A 102 8.19 6.33 -6.23
C VAL A 102 9.43 5.56 -5.78
N TYR A 103 9.25 4.41 -5.14
CA TYR A 103 10.34 3.57 -4.66
C TYR A 103 11.28 3.15 -5.79
N ARG A 104 10.74 2.68 -6.91
CA ARG A 104 11.54 2.30 -8.09
C ARG A 104 12.27 3.48 -8.72
N ALA A 105 11.59 4.62 -8.89
CA ALA A 105 12.23 5.83 -9.39
C ALA A 105 13.43 6.24 -8.50
N LEU A 106 13.29 6.12 -7.17
CA LEU A 106 14.40 6.38 -6.25
C LEU A 106 15.53 5.35 -6.39
N LEU A 107 15.22 4.05 -6.53
CA LEU A 107 16.24 3.00 -6.78
C LEU A 107 17.03 3.21 -8.09
N ASP A 108 16.35 3.72 -9.11
CA ASP A 108 16.92 4.08 -10.41
C ASP A 108 17.77 5.38 -10.34
N GLY A 109 17.81 6.04 -9.18
CA GLY A 109 18.60 7.25 -8.94
C GLY A 109 17.92 8.54 -9.41
N ALA A 110 16.61 8.50 -9.68
CA ALA A 110 15.86 9.70 -10.03
C ALA A 110 15.65 10.63 -8.82
N ASN A 111 15.62 11.93 -9.09
CA ASN A 111 15.21 12.93 -8.10
C ASN A 111 13.69 13.04 -8.10
N VAL A 112 13.04 12.74 -6.97
CA VAL A 112 11.58 12.73 -6.85
C VAL A 112 11.09 13.84 -5.92
N ILE A 113 10.17 14.68 -6.42
CA ILE A 113 9.39 15.60 -5.58
C ILE A 113 8.05 14.93 -5.29
N LEU A 114 7.78 14.62 -4.03
CA LEU A 114 6.57 13.91 -3.60
C LEU A 114 5.60 14.80 -2.82
N SER A 115 4.61 15.33 -3.54
CA SER A 115 3.47 16.06 -2.99
C SER A 115 2.33 15.08 -2.68
N ALA A 116 2.32 14.54 -1.46
CA ALA A 116 1.32 13.59 -1.00
C ALA A 116 0.91 13.87 0.46
N PRO A 117 -0.31 13.50 0.90
CA PRO A 117 -0.76 13.68 2.28
C PRO A 117 0.08 12.86 3.26
N THR A 118 0.01 13.18 4.56
CA THR A 118 0.77 12.47 5.61
C THR A 118 0.47 10.97 5.63
N SER A 119 -0.78 10.59 5.34
CA SER A 119 -1.24 9.20 5.24
C SER A 119 -0.68 8.42 4.04
N PHE A 120 0.03 9.08 3.11
CA PHE A 120 0.65 8.40 1.97
C PHE A 120 1.78 7.46 2.40
N GLY A 121 2.33 7.59 3.62
CA GLY A 121 3.39 6.71 4.10
C GLY A 121 4.78 7.09 3.60
N LYS A 122 5.10 8.38 3.56
CA LYS A 122 6.45 8.85 3.17
C LYS A 122 7.55 8.23 4.04
N SER A 123 7.30 8.03 5.33
CA SER A 123 8.22 7.33 6.24
C SER A 123 8.49 5.90 5.81
N LEU A 124 7.47 5.17 5.30
CA LEU A 124 7.65 3.82 4.77
C LEU A 124 8.59 3.80 3.55
N LEU A 125 8.51 4.82 2.69
CA LEU A 125 9.44 4.95 1.57
C LEU A 125 10.87 5.22 2.02
N ILE A 126 11.07 6.07 3.04
CA ILE A 126 12.40 6.28 3.63
C ILE A 126 12.94 4.94 4.16
N ASP A 127 12.14 4.22 4.95
CA ASP A 127 12.52 2.94 5.52
C ASP A 127 12.82 1.90 4.42
N ALA A 128 12.04 1.89 3.34
CA ALA A 128 12.27 1.04 2.16
C ALA A 128 13.58 1.39 1.43
N MET A 129 13.93 2.67 1.31
CA MET A 129 15.19 3.09 0.72
C MET A 129 16.40 2.70 1.59
N VAL A 130 16.30 2.83 2.91
CA VAL A 130 17.35 2.36 3.84
C VAL A 130 17.53 0.85 3.71
N ALA A 131 16.43 0.09 3.76
CA ALA A 131 16.44 -1.36 3.67
C ALA A 131 16.94 -1.92 2.33
N SER A 132 16.78 -1.15 1.24
CA SER A 132 17.31 -1.53 -0.08
C SER A 132 18.82 -1.68 -0.10
N ARG A 133 19.53 -1.05 0.87
CA ARG A 133 21.00 -0.96 0.95
C ARG A 133 21.65 -0.44 -0.34
N ARG A 134 20.89 0.24 -1.20
CA ARG A 134 21.35 0.86 -2.44
C ARG A 134 22.37 1.98 -2.21
N TYR A 135 22.30 2.62 -1.03
CA TYR A 135 23.13 3.75 -0.64
C TYR A 135 23.89 3.46 0.65
N ALA A 136 25.19 3.73 0.64
CA ALA A 136 26.05 3.58 1.82
C ALA A 136 25.89 4.70 2.85
N ARG A 137 25.35 5.86 2.43
CA ARG A 137 25.12 7.03 3.28
C ARG A 137 23.79 7.66 2.91
N ILE A 138 22.96 7.91 3.91
CA ILE A 138 21.63 8.50 3.75
C ILE A 138 21.54 9.65 4.73
N VAL A 139 21.08 10.81 4.24
CA VAL A 139 20.83 12.00 5.07
C VAL A 139 19.32 12.24 5.04
N VAL A 140 18.68 12.19 6.21
CA VAL A 140 17.26 12.49 6.36
C VAL A 140 17.14 13.83 7.08
N ILE A 141 16.58 14.83 6.40
CA ILE A 141 16.37 16.17 6.94
C ILE A 141 14.89 16.30 7.33
N VAL A 142 14.64 16.70 8.57
CA VAL A 142 13.30 16.89 9.13
C VAL A 142 13.20 18.27 9.79
N PRO A 143 12.00 18.88 9.90
CA PRO A 143 11.88 20.30 10.21
C PRO A 143 12.04 20.66 11.70
N THR A 144 11.99 19.70 12.62
CA THR A 144 12.02 19.97 14.07
C THR A 144 12.84 18.93 14.83
N ILE A 145 13.37 19.30 16.00
CA ILE A 145 14.12 18.39 16.89
C ILE A 145 13.27 17.19 17.31
N ALA A 146 11.98 17.41 17.60
CA ALA A 146 11.07 16.31 17.95
C ALA A 146 10.96 15.26 16.81
N LEU A 147 10.91 15.70 15.55
CA LEU A 147 10.90 14.78 14.40
C LEU A 147 12.27 14.15 14.15
N ILE A 148 13.37 14.82 14.51
CA ILE A 148 14.72 14.22 14.50
C ILE A 148 14.75 13.04 15.47
N ASP A 149 14.32 13.26 16.71
CA ASP A 149 14.33 12.22 17.74
C ASP A 149 13.41 11.04 17.37
N GLU A 150 12.21 11.30 16.87
CA GLU A 150 11.29 10.27 16.39
C GLU A 150 11.90 9.47 15.22
N THR A 151 12.44 10.15 14.22
CA THR A 151 13.04 9.52 13.03
C THR A 151 14.27 8.72 13.42
N ARG A 152 15.14 9.27 14.27
CA ARG A 152 16.34 8.59 14.78
C ARG A 152 15.96 7.33 15.53
N ARG A 153 15.02 7.41 16.48
CA ARG A 153 14.54 6.24 17.23
C ARG A 153 13.99 5.16 16.32
N ARG A 154 13.09 5.50 15.39
CA ARG A 154 12.48 4.56 14.43
C ARG A 154 13.53 3.86 13.58
N LEU A 155 14.46 4.62 12.99
CA LEU A 155 15.51 4.04 12.15
C LEU A 155 16.48 3.19 12.98
N SER A 156 16.78 3.60 14.21
CA SER A 156 17.68 2.82 15.09
C SER A 156 17.06 1.48 15.47
N GLU A 157 15.78 1.46 15.84
CA GLU A 157 15.08 0.21 16.17
C GLU A 157 15.08 -0.77 14.98
N ARG A 158 15.00 -0.27 13.74
CA ARG A 158 14.89 -1.11 12.54
C ARG A 158 16.23 -1.47 11.89
N PHE A 159 17.22 -0.60 11.95
CA PHE A 159 18.40 -0.66 11.07
C PHE A 159 19.75 -0.49 11.79
N SER A 160 19.80 -0.37 13.12
CA SER A 160 21.06 -0.26 13.87
C SER A 160 22.10 -1.37 13.60
N PRO A 161 21.72 -2.63 13.31
CA PRO A 161 22.71 -3.66 12.97
C PRO A 161 23.49 -3.37 11.67
N GLU A 162 22.95 -2.54 10.79
CA GLU A 162 23.41 -2.37 9.41
C GLU A 162 23.88 -0.94 9.13
N PHE A 163 23.28 0.03 9.80
CA PHE A 163 23.59 1.44 9.67
C PHE A 163 23.95 2.03 11.03
N LYS A 164 25.09 2.73 11.08
CA LYS A 164 25.40 3.62 12.20
C LYS A 164 24.53 4.88 12.07
N ILE A 165 23.60 5.04 12.99
CA ILE A 165 22.69 6.20 13.03
C ILE A 165 23.25 7.22 14.02
N MET A 166 23.41 8.45 13.56
CA MET A 166 24.05 9.56 14.28
C MET A 166 23.03 10.64 14.62
#